data_AF-A0A7S4CHV9-F1
#
_entry.id   AF-A0A7S4CHV9-F1
#
_cell.length_a   1.000
_cell.length_b   1.000
_cell.length_c   1.000
_cell.angle_alpha   90.00
_cell.angle_beta   90.00
_cell.angle_gamma   90.00
#
_symmetry.space_group_name_H-M   'P 1'
#
loop_
_entity.id
_entity.type
_entity.pdbx_description
1 polymer ?
#
loop_
_entity_poly.entity_id
_entity_poly.type
_entity_poly.pdbx_seq_one_letter_code
_entity_poly.pdbx_strand_id
1 'polypeptide(L)'
;AEIRQIFAEYDPHFRSVSCDEACMDCTEYVRSKATEGINISPADLASEIRRRVYEKTTLTASAGVSVSRMLAKMCTDINKPNGQFVLPPTRQDVLDFLESMPTRKIPGIGKVAESILQGLGIQTTRDLFDNRAALFHVFGRKTYNYFL
;
A
#
# COMPACT_ATOMS: atom_id res chain seq x y z
N ALA A 1 9.85 -3.97 -19.23
CA ALA A 1 9.12 -3.06 -20.13
C ALA A 1 7.66 -3.49 -20.30
N GLU A 2 7.39 -4.78 -20.45
CA GLU A 2 6.05 -5.33 -20.77
C GLU A 2 4.97 -5.05 -19.71
N ILE A 3 5.25 -5.30 -18.42
CA ILE A 3 4.30 -5.03 -17.33
C ILE A 3 3.95 -3.54 -17.23
N ARG A 4 4.91 -2.66 -17.51
CA ARG A 4 4.72 -1.20 -17.43
C ARG A 4 3.78 -0.67 -18.50
N GLN A 5 3.74 -1.32 -19.67
CA GLN A 5 2.78 -0.98 -20.71
C GLN A 5 1.35 -1.26 -20.24
N ILE A 6 1.13 -2.40 -19.56
CA ILE A 6 -0.17 -2.73 -18.95
C ILE A 6 -0.56 -1.66 -17.93
N PHE A 7 0.35 -1.30 -17.01
CA PHE A 7 0.06 -0.30 -15.97
C PHE A 7 -0.29 1.09 -16.54
N ALA A 8 0.37 1.50 -17.61
CA ALA A 8 0.12 2.79 -18.27
C ALA A 8 -1.30 2.92 -18.84
N GLU A 9 -2.00 1.81 -19.09
CA GLU A 9 -3.40 1.82 -19.54
C GLU A 9 -4.38 2.16 -18.40
N TYR A 10 -3.99 1.89 -17.15
CA TYR A 10 -4.81 2.16 -15.96
C TYR A 10 -4.44 3.47 -15.27
N ASP A 11 -3.16 3.83 -15.31
CA ASP A 11 -2.63 5.10 -14.81
C ASP A 11 -1.41 5.49 -15.66
N PRO A 12 -1.51 6.49 -16.56
CA PRO A 12 -0.38 6.93 -17.38
C PRO A 12 0.72 7.61 -16.56
N HIS A 13 0.44 8.00 -15.32
CA HIS A 13 1.36 8.66 -14.39
C HIS A 13 1.79 7.74 -13.23
N PHE A 14 1.64 6.42 -13.40
CA PHE A 14 1.99 5.45 -12.37
C PHE A 14 3.45 5.63 -11.92
N ARG A 15 3.68 5.38 -10.63
CA ARG A 15 5.01 5.43 -10.05
C ARG A 15 5.59 4.03 -9.95
N SER A 16 6.64 3.78 -10.70
CA SER A 16 7.48 2.61 -10.46
C SER A 16 8.38 2.81 -9.25
N VAL A 17 8.39 1.83 -8.35
CA VAL A 17 9.23 1.80 -7.15
C VAL A 17 10.49 0.96 -7.39
N SER A 18 10.34 -0.16 -8.08
CA SER A 18 11.43 -1.07 -8.48
C SER A 18 11.15 -1.67 -9.87
N CYS A 19 11.92 -2.68 -10.28
CA CYS A 19 11.66 -3.44 -11.51
C CYS A 19 10.32 -4.19 -11.48
N ASP A 20 9.93 -4.69 -10.31
CA ASP A 20 8.77 -5.55 -10.05
C ASP A 20 7.64 -4.86 -9.26
N GLU A 21 7.86 -3.65 -8.74
CA GLU A 21 6.86 -2.89 -7.98
C GLU A 21 6.48 -1.56 -8.66
N ALA A 22 5.17 -1.30 -8.69
CA ALA A 22 4.59 -0.03 -9.11
C ALA A 22 3.37 0.32 -8.24
N CYS A 23 3.07 1.61 -8.20
CA CYS A 23 1.88 2.17 -7.58
C CYS A 23 1.11 2.99 -8.61
N MET A 24 -0.20 2.76 -8.68
CA MET A 24 -1.10 3.37 -9.66
C MET A 24 -2.22 4.10 -8.93
N ASP A 25 -2.62 5.26 -9.45
CA ASP A 25 -3.85 5.94 -9.10
C ASP A 25 -4.91 5.70 -10.19
N CYS A 26 -5.72 4.67 -10.00
CA CYS A 26 -6.73 4.27 -10.98
C CYS A 26 -8.04 5.07 -10.84
N THR A 27 -8.07 6.16 -10.06
CA THR A 27 -9.30 6.91 -9.79
C THR A 27 -9.96 7.42 -11.08
N GLU A 28 -9.19 8.02 -11.97
CA GLU A 28 -9.71 8.55 -13.24
C GLU A 28 -10.12 7.44 -14.21
N TYR A 29 -9.39 6.31 -14.23
CA TYR A 29 -9.78 5.14 -15.01
C TYR A 29 -11.13 4.57 -14.57
N VAL A 30 -11.34 4.43 -13.25
CA VAL A 30 -12.62 3.92 -12.73
C VAL A 30 -13.75 4.91 -13.02
N ARG A 31 -13.51 6.23 -12.90
CA ARG A 31 -14.50 7.27 -13.22
C ARG A 31 -14.90 7.25 -14.69
N SER A 32 -13.95 7.14 -15.61
CA SER A 32 -14.26 7.09 -17.05
C SER A 32 -15.11 5.86 -17.39
N LYS A 33 -14.80 4.70 -16.82
CA LYS A 33 -15.60 3.48 -16.99
C LYS A 33 -17.01 3.62 -16.42
N ALA A 34 -17.17 4.30 -15.29
CA ALA A 34 -18.48 4.60 -14.74
C ALA A 34 -19.32 5.49 -15.68
N THR A 35 -18.72 6.45 -16.40
CA THR A 35 -19.42 7.25 -17.42
C THR A 35 -19.86 6.44 -18.64
N GLU A 36 -19.18 5.34 -18.94
CA GLU A 36 -19.56 4.36 -19.95
C GLU A 36 -20.63 3.35 -19.45
N GLY A 37 -21.09 3.49 -18.21
CA GLY A 37 -22.04 2.57 -17.57
C GLY A 37 -21.40 1.30 -17.01
N ILE A 38 -20.06 1.25 -16.92
CA ILE A 38 -19.30 0.10 -16.42
C ILE A 38 -18.86 0.40 -14.98
N ASN A 39 -19.47 -0.29 -14.02
CA ASN A 39 -19.06 -0.23 -12.63
C ASN A 39 -18.02 -1.31 -12.34
N ILE A 40 -16.79 -0.90 -12.02
CA ILE A 40 -15.68 -1.80 -11.71
C ILE A 40 -15.37 -1.68 -10.22
N SER A 41 -15.44 -2.79 -9.47
CA SER A 41 -15.02 -2.76 -8.07
C SER A 41 -13.49 -2.71 -7.96
N PRO A 42 -12.93 -2.20 -6.84
CA PRO A 42 -11.49 -2.22 -6.62
C PRO A 42 -10.88 -3.63 -6.69
N ALA A 43 -11.64 -4.65 -6.27
CA ALA A 43 -11.23 -6.05 -6.36
C ALA A 43 -11.20 -6.56 -7.81
N ASP A 44 -12.20 -6.19 -8.62
CA ASP A 44 -12.24 -6.60 -10.03
C ASP A 44 -11.08 -5.98 -10.80
N LEU A 45 -10.82 -4.70 -10.58
CA LEU A 45 -9.71 -4.00 -11.22
C LEU A 45 -8.35 -4.63 -10.89
N ALA A 46 -8.11 -4.94 -9.60
CA ALA A 46 -6.88 -5.62 -9.18
C ALA A 46 -6.75 -7.02 -9.80
N SER A 47 -7.86 -7.77 -9.88
CA SER A 47 -7.90 -9.09 -10.51
C SER A 47 -7.59 -9.01 -12.01
N GLU A 48 -8.17 -8.02 -12.70
CA GLU A 48 -7.95 -7.78 -14.12
C GLU A 48 -6.48 -7.46 -14.41
N ILE A 49 -5.89 -6.51 -13.67
CA ILE A 49 -4.48 -6.13 -13.84
C ILE A 49 -3.57 -7.35 -13.63
N ARG A 50 -3.79 -8.11 -12.56
CA ARG A 50 -3.01 -9.32 -12.25
C ARG A 50 -3.15 -10.39 -13.34
N ARG A 51 -4.37 -10.61 -13.84
CA ARG A 51 -4.65 -11.54 -14.94
C ARG A 51 -3.88 -11.13 -16.20
N ARG A 52 -3.94 -9.85 -16.59
CA ARG A 52 -3.23 -9.35 -17.78
C ARG A 52 -1.71 -9.45 -17.65
N VAL A 53 -1.17 -9.20 -16.46
CA VAL A 53 0.26 -9.43 -16.16
C VAL A 53 0.61 -10.90 -16.40
N TYR A 54 -0.19 -11.83 -15.87
CA TYR A 54 0.02 -13.26 -16.05
C TYR A 54 -0.08 -13.69 -17.52
N GLU A 55 -1.12 -13.25 -18.24
CA GLU A 55 -1.30 -13.55 -19.67
C GLU A 55 -0.14 -13.05 -20.53
N LYS A 56 0.43 -11.89 -20.19
CA LYS A 56 1.52 -11.28 -20.96
C LYS A 56 2.89 -11.90 -20.63
N THR A 57 3.11 -12.27 -19.38
CA THR A 57 4.47 -12.58 -18.88
C THR A 57 4.64 -13.98 -18.31
N THR A 58 3.55 -14.73 -18.13
CA THR A 58 3.45 -15.99 -17.36
C THR A 58 3.92 -15.89 -15.90
N LEU A 59 4.12 -14.68 -15.38
CA LEU A 59 4.47 -14.40 -13.99
C LEU A 59 3.24 -13.94 -13.20
N THR A 60 3.12 -14.42 -11.96
CA THR A 60 2.06 -13.97 -11.06
C THR A 60 2.45 -12.68 -10.33
N ALA A 61 1.49 -11.78 -10.13
CA ALA A 61 1.65 -10.59 -9.30
C ALA A 61 0.70 -10.63 -8.09
N SER A 62 1.06 -9.91 -7.03
CA SER A 62 0.16 -9.61 -5.90
C SER A 62 -0.18 -8.12 -5.89
N ALA A 63 -1.37 -7.77 -5.39
CA ALA A 63 -1.85 -6.38 -5.41
C ALA A 63 -2.50 -5.98 -4.08
N GLY A 64 -2.21 -4.75 -3.63
CA GLY A 64 -2.89 -4.12 -2.51
C GLY A 64 -3.64 -2.89 -3.00
N VAL A 65 -4.89 -2.74 -2.56
CA VAL A 65 -5.74 -1.60 -2.94
C VAL A 65 -6.18 -0.86 -1.69
N SER A 66 -5.99 0.45 -1.67
CA SER A 66 -6.37 1.31 -0.55
C SER A 66 -6.43 2.79 -0.98
N VAL A 67 -6.82 3.66 -0.06
CA VAL A 67 -6.98 5.11 -0.24
C VAL A 67 -5.66 5.87 -0.33
N SER A 68 -4.53 5.25 0.02
CA SER A 68 -3.20 5.87 -0.07
C SER A 68 -2.14 4.87 -0.50
N ARG A 69 -1.04 5.37 -1.06
CA ARG A 69 0.07 4.52 -1.54
C ARG A 69 0.73 3.72 -0.42
N MET A 70 0.84 4.31 0.77
CA MET A 70 1.44 3.64 1.93
C MET A 70 0.57 2.46 2.37
N LEU A 71 -0.73 2.68 2.53
CA LEU A 71 -1.67 1.63 2.89
C LEU A 71 -1.77 0.56 1.81
N ALA A 72 -1.82 0.94 0.54
CA ALA A 72 -1.83 0.00 -0.58
C ALA A 72 -0.57 -0.88 -0.58
N LYS A 73 0.61 -0.32 -0.35
CA LYS A 73 1.86 -1.08 -0.23
C LYS A 73 1.82 -2.08 0.93
N MET A 74 1.26 -1.69 2.07
CA MET A 74 1.08 -2.59 3.23
C MET A 74 0.09 -3.72 2.91
N CYS A 75 -1.01 -3.40 2.20
CA CYS A 75 -2.01 -4.38 1.76
C CYS A 75 -1.43 -5.44 0.82
N THR A 76 -0.50 -5.07 -0.06
CA THR A 76 0.09 -5.97 -1.06
C THR A 76 0.78 -7.18 -0.42
N ASP A 77 1.28 -7.08 0.81
CA ASP A 77 2.01 -8.16 1.48
C ASP A 77 1.10 -9.20 2.18
N ILE A 78 -0.19 -8.91 2.38
CA ILE A 78 -1.08 -9.74 3.21
C ILE A 78 -1.35 -11.09 2.56
N ASN A 79 -1.69 -11.08 1.27
CA ASN A 79 -2.09 -12.27 0.51
C ASN A 79 -1.02 -12.69 -0.51
N LYS A 80 0.26 -12.42 -0.23
CA LYS A 80 1.36 -12.94 -1.06
C LYS A 80 1.56 -14.45 -0.82
N PRO A 81 1.97 -15.22 -1.84
CA PRO A 81 2.10 -14.84 -3.26
C PRO A 81 0.78 -14.98 -4.05
N ASN A 82 0.73 -14.35 -5.23
CA ASN A 82 -0.39 -14.42 -6.18
C ASN A 82 -1.79 -14.15 -5.59
N GLY A 83 -1.89 -13.18 -4.68
CA GLY A 83 -3.17 -12.77 -4.11
C GLY A 83 -3.35 -11.26 -4.13
N GLN A 84 -4.50 -10.81 -3.64
CA GLN A 84 -4.78 -9.39 -3.50
C GLN A 84 -5.54 -9.10 -2.22
N PHE A 85 -5.41 -7.87 -1.73
CA PHE A 85 -6.14 -7.39 -0.57
C PHE A 85 -6.67 -5.99 -0.84
N VAL A 86 -7.96 -5.79 -0.60
CA VAL A 86 -8.62 -4.48 -0.72
C VAL A 86 -8.94 -4.01 0.69
N LEU A 87 -8.31 -2.93 1.11
CA LEU A 87 -8.70 -2.23 2.33
C LEU A 87 -9.87 -1.29 2.00
N PRO A 88 -11.05 -1.48 2.60
CA PRO A 88 -12.18 -0.61 2.34
C PRO A 88 -11.85 0.85 2.66
N PRO A 89 -12.41 1.82 1.92
CA PRO A 89 -12.02 3.22 2.02
C PRO A 89 -12.68 3.95 3.19
N THR A 90 -13.13 3.25 4.23
CA THR A 90 -13.72 3.88 5.41
C THR A 90 -12.65 4.19 6.44
N ARG A 91 -12.89 5.24 7.25
CA ARG A 91 -11.97 5.60 8.33
C ARG A 91 -11.82 4.46 9.35
N GLN A 92 -12.91 3.77 9.67
CA GLN A 92 -12.89 2.72 10.68
C GLN A 92 -12.07 1.52 10.20
N ASP A 93 -12.30 1.06 8.96
CA ASP A 93 -11.54 -0.05 8.37
C ASP A 93 -10.03 0.25 8.35
N VAL A 94 -9.64 1.49 8.04
CA VAL A 94 -8.24 1.91 8.07
C VAL A 94 -7.67 1.91 9.48
N LEU A 95 -8.43 2.38 10.48
CA LEU A 95 -7.98 2.37 11.87
C LEU A 95 -7.82 0.94 12.40
N ASP A 96 -8.81 0.08 12.13
CA ASP A 96 -8.79 -1.33 12.54
C ASP A 96 -7.64 -2.09 11.87
N PHE A 97 -7.37 -1.82 10.59
CA PHE A 97 -6.25 -2.38 9.86
C PHE A 97 -4.89 -1.98 10.44
N LEU A 98 -4.78 -0.73 10.92
CA LEU A 98 -3.54 -0.22 11.49
C LEU A 98 -3.32 -0.72 12.92
N GLU A 99 -4.38 -0.81 13.74
CA GLU A 99 -4.32 -0.96 15.19
C GLU A 99 -3.24 -1.95 15.67
N SER A 100 -3.25 -3.19 15.19
CA SER A 100 -2.30 -4.23 15.60
C SER A 100 -1.12 -4.43 14.63
N MET A 101 -0.98 -3.58 13.61
CA MET A 101 0.04 -3.74 12.59
C MET A 101 1.44 -3.51 13.18
N PRO A 102 2.39 -4.44 13.00
CA PRO A 102 3.77 -4.23 13.45
C PRO A 102 4.38 -2.99 12.78
N THR A 103 5.11 -2.18 13.54
CA THR A 103 5.80 -0.98 13.00
C THR A 103 6.71 -1.30 11.82
N ARG A 104 7.34 -2.49 11.84
CA ARG A 104 8.21 -2.96 10.75
C ARG A 104 7.51 -3.14 9.39
N LYS A 105 6.18 -3.28 9.39
CA LYS A 105 5.36 -3.36 8.17
C LYS A 105 5.08 -2.00 7.56
N ILE A 106 5.29 -0.91 8.29
CA ILE A 106 5.19 0.44 7.75
C ILE A 106 6.38 0.67 6.79
N PRO A 107 6.15 1.04 5.52
CA PRO A 107 7.22 1.44 4.61
C PRO A 107 8.13 2.48 5.28
N GLY A 108 9.44 2.42 5.03
CA GLY A 108 10.41 3.36 5.64
C GLY A 108 10.90 2.98 7.04
N ILE A 109 10.21 2.10 7.78
CA ILE A 109 10.74 1.54 9.03
C ILE A 109 11.63 0.33 8.72
N GLY A 110 12.94 0.60 8.68
CA GLY A 110 13.97 -0.43 8.55
C GLY A 110 14.45 -0.97 9.90
N LYS A 111 15.38 -1.94 9.87
CA LYS A 111 15.92 -2.64 11.05
C LYS A 111 16.41 -1.70 12.18
N VAL A 112 17.06 -0.59 11.83
CA VAL A 112 17.59 0.36 12.83
C VAL A 112 16.46 1.12 13.53
N ALA A 113 15.53 1.69 12.76
CA ALA A 113 14.38 2.41 13.33
C ALA A 113 13.50 1.48 14.15
N GLU A 114 13.24 0.26 13.67
CA GLU A 114 12.53 -0.79 14.40
C GLU A 114 13.22 -1.10 15.74
N SER A 115 14.55 -1.28 15.76
CA SER A 115 15.31 -1.54 17.00
C SER A 115 15.17 -0.40 18.02
N ILE A 116 15.22 0.86 17.56
CA ILE A 116 14.99 2.02 18.43
C ILE A 116 13.58 2.00 19.01
N LEU A 117 12.56 1.75 18.18
CA LEU A 117 11.16 1.66 18.61
C LEU A 117 10.97 0.52 19.62
N GLN A 118 11.54 -0.65 19.36
CA GLN A 118 11.50 -1.79 20.28
C GLN A 118 12.17 -1.49 21.63
N GLY A 119 13.28 -0.74 21.62
CA GLY A 119 13.93 -0.26 22.84
C GLY A 119 13.07 0.68 23.69
N LEU A 120 12.06 1.31 23.08
CA LEU A 120 11.05 2.14 23.75
C LEU A 120 9.77 1.36 24.10
N GLY A 121 9.74 0.04 23.85
CA GLY A 121 8.54 -0.78 24.03
C GLY A 121 7.47 -0.60 22.95
N ILE A 122 7.80 0.03 21.81
CA ILE A 122 6.87 0.34 20.72
C ILE A 122 6.95 -0.76 19.66
N GLN A 123 5.88 -1.53 19.46
CA GLN A 123 5.87 -2.66 18.52
C GLN A 123 4.81 -2.52 17.42
N THR A 124 3.69 -1.88 17.72
CA THR A 124 2.54 -1.71 16.82
C THR A 124 2.34 -0.27 16.38
N THR A 125 1.51 -0.02 15.36
CA THR A 125 1.13 1.36 15.01
C THR A 125 0.33 2.04 16.12
N ARG A 126 -0.46 1.29 16.90
CA ARG A 126 -1.17 1.79 18.08
C ARG A 126 -0.19 2.34 19.10
N ASP A 127 0.86 1.57 19.43
CA ASP A 127 1.93 1.99 20.33
C ASP A 127 2.65 3.23 19.80
N LEU A 128 2.93 3.26 18.49
CA LEU A 128 3.59 4.38 17.82
C LEU A 128 2.79 5.68 18.02
N PHE A 129 1.47 5.62 17.83
CA PHE A 129 0.58 6.76 18.01
C PHE A 129 0.46 7.16 19.49
N ASP A 130 0.33 6.21 20.41
CA ASP A 130 0.26 6.51 21.84
C ASP A 130 1.53 7.17 22.37
N ASN A 131 2.69 6.75 21.87
CA ASN A 131 3.98 7.26 22.30
C ASN A 131 4.50 8.44 21.45
N ARG A 132 3.65 9.07 20.63
CA ARG A 132 4.04 10.17 19.74
C ARG A 132 4.84 11.29 20.40
N ALA A 133 4.49 11.68 21.63
CA ALA A 133 5.22 12.71 22.35
C ALA A 133 6.69 12.33 22.60
N ALA A 134 6.94 11.06 22.98
CA ALA A 134 8.29 10.55 23.17
C ALA A 134 9.08 10.48 21.84
N LEU A 135 8.41 10.07 20.76
CA LEU A 135 9.02 9.98 19.42
C LEU A 135 9.57 11.32 18.93
N PHE A 136 8.94 12.45 19.30
CA PHE A 136 9.41 13.79 18.94
C PHE A 136 10.81 14.11 19.52
N HIS A 137 11.13 13.56 20.69
CA HIS A 137 12.43 13.77 21.34
C HIS A 137 13.49 12.76 20.92
N VAL A 138 13.08 11.59 20.41
CA VAL A 138 13.99 10.52 19.99
C VAL A 138 14.41 10.70 18.53
N PHE A 139 13.49 11.09 17.66
CA PHE A 139 13.73 11.20 16.23
C PHE A 139 13.79 12.64 15.76
N GLY A 140 14.65 12.90 14.77
CA GLY A 140 14.65 14.18 14.09
C GLY A 140 13.29 14.48 13.43
N ARG A 141 12.95 15.75 13.31
CA ARG A 141 11.63 16.24 12.84
C ARG A 141 11.11 15.57 11.56
N LYS A 142 12.00 15.28 10.60
CA LYS A 142 11.62 14.61 9.34
C LYS A 142 11.10 13.18 9.57
N THR A 143 11.77 12.42 10.42
CA THR A 143 11.38 11.03 10.75
C THR A 143 10.13 11.03 11.62
N TYR A 144 10.04 11.96 12.58
CA TYR A 144 8.83 12.13 13.38
C TYR A 144 7.59 12.38 12.51
N ASN A 145 7.63 13.35 11.61
CA ASN A 145 6.54 13.66 10.67
C ASN A 145 6.26 12.54 9.65
N TYR A 146 7.17 11.57 9.51
CA TYR A 146 6.94 10.42 8.64
C TYR A 146 6.14 9.33 9.36
N PHE A 147 6.34 9.20 10.67
CA PHE A 147 5.62 8.24 11.51
C PHE A 147 4.19 8.70 11.86
N LEU A 148 3.92 10.01 11.83
CA LEU A 148 2.69 10.65 12.32
C LEU A 148 2.27 11.82 11.43
#